data_AF-A0A7V2RQG1-F1
#
_entry.id   AF-A0A7V2RQG1-F1
#
_cell.length_a   1.000
_cell.length_b   1.000
_cell.length_c   1.000
_cell.angle_alpha   90.00
_cell.angle_beta   90.00
_cell.angle_gamma   90.00
#
_symmetry.space_group_name_H-M   'P 1'
#
loop_
_entity.id
_entity.type
_entity.pdbx_description
1 polymer ?
#
loop_
_entity_poly.entity_id
_entity_poly.type
_entity_poly.pdbx_seq_one_letter_code
_entity_poly.pdbx_strand_id
1 'polypeptide(L)'
;MLIDFIIGLTLMNAMPHMLVGYGNIRFLGLFGYGNLPNIAYAALSTIISVSLFSWKYGVEGWTENFIYLGALAVLVAYWVTGKWLIGFFKKNKQ
;
A
#
# COMPACT_ATOMS: atom_id res chain seq x y z
N MET A 1 11.40 7.65 -16.12
CA MET A 1 11.70 8.54 -14.98
C MET A 1 10.44 9.05 -14.28
N LEU A 2 9.62 9.93 -14.89
CA LEU A 2 8.45 10.48 -14.18
C LEU A 2 7.39 9.41 -13.83
N ILE A 3 7.04 8.54 -14.78
CA ILE A 3 6.06 7.46 -14.55
C ILE A 3 6.57 6.49 -13.47
N ASP A 4 7.87 6.17 -13.47
CA ASP A 4 8.49 5.26 -12.49
C ASP A 4 8.45 5.85 -11.09
N PHE A 5 8.70 7.15 -10.99
CA PHE A 5 8.56 7.89 -9.77
C PHE A 5 7.11 7.85 -9.26
N ILE A 6 6.10 8.05 -10.13
CA ILE A 6 4.69 7.98 -9.73
C ILE A 6 4.28 6.56 -9.32
N ILE A 7 4.73 5.52 -10.04
CA ILE A 7 4.50 4.11 -9.69
C ILE A 7 5.05 3.82 -8.29
N GLY A 8 6.30 4.19 -8.05
CA GLY A 8 6.96 4.00 -6.76
C GLY A 8 6.29 4.83 -5.65
N LEU A 9 6.03 6.11 -5.91
CA LEU A 9 5.37 7.02 -4.97
C LEU A 9 4.01 6.46 -4.54
N THR A 10 3.17 6.04 -5.48
CA THR A 10 1.83 5.52 -5.18
C THR A 10 1.87 4.17 -4.45
N LEU A 11 2.80 3.28 -4.82
CA LEU A 11 2.99 2.01 -4.08
C LEU A 11 3.46 2.27 -2.64
N MET A 12 4.46 3.13 -2.49
CA MET A 12 5.03 3.46 -1.17
C MET A 12 4.05 4.25 -0.32
N ASN A 13 3.15 5.04 -0.92
CA ASN A 13 2.09 5.73 -0.19
C ASN A 13 0.98 4.77 0.28
N ALA A 14 0.74 3.67 -0.45
CA ALA A 14 -0.25 2.68 -0.02
C ALA A 14 0.13 2.01 1.31
N MET A 15 1.41 1.76 1.56
CA MET A 15 1.91 1.09 2.77
C MET A 15 1.56 1.82 4.09
N PRO A 16 1.97 3.09 4.32
CA PRO A 16 1.67 3.80 5.55
C PRO A 16 0.17 4.02 5.72
N HIS A 17 -0.56 4.35 4.65
CA HIS A 17 -2.02 4.57 4.72
C HIS A 17 -2.79 3.29 5.08
N MET A 18 -2.35 2.13 4.62
CA MET A 18 -2.91 0.86 5.05
C MET A 18 -2.60 0.59 6.53
N LEU A 19 -1.34 0.76 6.96
CA LEU A 19 -0.94 0.48 8.35
C LEU A 19 -1.64 1.41 9.35
N VAL A 20 -1.69 2.72 9.08
CA VAL A 20 -2.43 3.67 9.94
C VAL A 20 -3.93 3.40 9.90
N GLY A 21 -4.45 2.95 8.74
CA GLY A 21 -5.83 2.52 8.52
C GLY A 21 -6.21 1.22 9.25
N TYR A 22 -5.28 0.31 9.51
CA TYR A 22 -5.53 -0.80 10.43
C TYR A 22 -5.28 -0.40 11.89
N GLY A 23 -4.42 0.59 12.11
CA GLY A 23 -4.07 1.15 13.40
C GLY A 23 -5.19 1.93 14.11
N ASN A 24 -6.28 2.33 13.44
CA ASN A 24 -7.20 3.35 13.97
C ASN A 24 -6.51 4.70 14.22
N ILE A 25 -5.46 4.99 13.44
CA ILE A 25 -4.70 6.24 13.56
C ILE A 25 -5.28 7.25 12.57
N ARG A 26 -5.59 8.45 13.06
CA ARG A 26 -6.07 9.56 12.24
C ARG A 26 -4.89 10.17 11.47
N PHE A 27 -4.70 9.70 10.24
CA PHE A 27 -3.75 10.26 9.29
C PHE A 27 -4.51 10.94 8.13
N LEU A 28 -3.98 12.05 7.59
CA LEU A 28 -4.59 12.79 6.50
C LEU A 28 -4.35 12.03 5.18
N GLY A 29 -5.42 11.56 4.55
CA GLY A 29 -5.40 11.06 3.17
C GLY A 29 -6.25 11.92 2.24
N LEU A 30 -6.26 11.61 0.93
CA LEU A 30 -7.10 12.32 -0.04
C LEU A 30 -8.59 12.31 0.32
N PHE A 31 -9.06 11.28 1.03
CA PHE A 31 -10.46 11.12 1.43
C PHE A 31 -10.75 11.63 2.85
N GLY A 32 -9.85 12.43 3.44
CA GLY A 32 -10.01 13.04 4.76
C GLY A 32 -9.31 12.28 5.89
N TYR A 33 -9.73 12.56 7.13
CA TYR A 33 -9.16 12.00 8.36
C TYR A 33 -9.96 10.80 8.85
N GLY A 34 -9.33 9.63 8.91
CA GLY A 34 -9.94 8.49 9.57
C GLY A 34 -9.48 7.15 9.03
N ASN A 35 -9.97 6.10 9.66
CA ASN A 35 -9.50 4.75 9.37
C ASN A 35 -9.94 4.25 7.99
N LEU A 36 -11.23 4.39 7.70
CA LEU A 36 -11.81 3.98 6.42
C LEU A 36 -11.26 4.82 5.23
N PRO A 37 -11.14 6.17 5.33
CA PRO A 37 -10.45 6.97 4.33
C PRO A 37 -9.02 6.51 4.02
N ASN A 38 -8.25 6.14 5.05
CA ASN A 38 -6.87 5.70 4.89
C ASN A 38 -6.76 4.34 4.18
N ILE A 39 -7.62 3.38 4.52
CA ILE A 39 -7.67 2.09 3.81
C ILE A 39 -8.12 2.30 2.35
N ALA A 40 -9.14 3.12 2.11
CA ALA A 40 -9.62 3.43 0.76
C ALA A 40 -8.52 4.10 -0.08
N TYR A 41 -7.77 5.03 0.52
CA TYR A 41 -6.67 5.71 -0.14
C TYR A 41 -5.50 4.78 -0.44
N ALA A 42 -5.18 3.85 0.46
CA ALA A 42 -4.19 2.81 0.20
C ALA A 42 -4.61 1.91 -0.98
N ALA A 43 -5.91 1.55 -1.07
CA ALA A 43 -6.43 0.70 -2.14
C ALA A 43 -6.33 1.42 -3.48
N LEU A 44 -6.77 2.67 -3.53
CA LEU A 44 -6.66 3.51 -4.72
C LEU A 44 -5.20 3.67 -5.17
N SER A 45 -4.30 3.97 -4.24
CA SER A 45 -2.87 4.15 -4.54
C SER A 45 -2.24 2.86 -5.08
N THR A 46 -2.65 1.71 -4.56
CA THR A 46 -2.21 0.39 -5.07
C THR A 46 -2.71 0.16 -6.49
N ILE A 47 -4.00 0.43 -6.76
CA ILE A 47 -4.60 0.28 -8.09
C ILE A 47 -3.89 1.18 -9.12
N ILE A 48 -3.64 2.45 -8.77
CA ILE A 48 -2.92 3.38 -9.64
C ILE A 48 -1.52 2.86 -9.94
N SER A 49 -0.78 2.43 -8.92
CA SER A 49 0.57 1.90 -9.09
C SER A 49 0.60 0.69 -10.02
N VAL A 50 -0.24 -0.32 -9.77
CA VAL A 50 -0.28 -1.57 -10.54
C VAL A 50 -0.74 -1.32 -11.98
N SER A 51 -1.72 -0.44 -12.17
CA SER A 51 -2.23 -0.09 -13.50
C SER A 51 -1.17 0.64 -14.32
N LEU A 52 -0.49 1.63 -13.74
CA LEU A 52 0.60 2.35 -14.40
C LEU A 52 1.80 1.46 -14.69
N PHE A 53 2.15 0.57 -13.76
CA PHE A 53 3.22 -0.40 -13.94
C PHE A 53 2.93 -1.34 -15.11
N SER A 54 1.73 -1.93 -15.14
CA SER A 54 1.31 -2.85 -16.21
C SER A 54 1.22 -2.15 -17.55
N TRP A 55 0.74 -0.90 -17.58
CA TRP A 55 0.68 -0.11 -18.81
C TRP A 55 2.06 0.24 -19.35
N LYS A 56 3.01 0.56 -18.47
CA LYS A 56 4.36 0.97 -18.88
C LYS A 56 5.26 -0.19 -19.27
N TYR A 57 5.28 -1.26 -18.48
CA TYR A 57 6.24 -2.35 -18.60
C TYR A 57 5.65 -3.63 -19.21
N GLY A 58 4.32 -3.66 -19.45
CA GLY A 58 3.65 -4.83 -19.98
C GLY A 58 3.72 -6.05 -19.05
N VAL A 59 3.48 -7.23 -19.62
CA VAL A 59 3.47 -8.50 -18.87
C VAL A 59 4.90 -8.92 -18.50
N GLU A 60 5.88 -8.69 -19.38
CA GLU A 60 7.30 -9.00 -19.16
C GLU A 60 7.88 -8.23 -17.98
N GLY A 61 7.40 -7.00 -17.76
CA GLY A 61 7.78 -6.15 -16.64
C GLY A 61 7.67 -6.82 -15.28
N TRP A 62 6.68 -7.70 -15.08
CA TRP A 62 6.45 -8.39 -13.81
C TRP A 62 7.60 -9.34 -13.43
N THR A 63 8.22 -9.98 -14.41
CA THR A 63 9.35 -10.88 -14.20
C THR A 63 10.69 -10.17 -14.21
N GLU A 64 10.77 -8.97 -14.79
CA GLU A 64 12.02 -8.21 -14.87
C GLU A 64 12.23 -7.22 -13.71
N ASN A 65 11.16 -6.83 -13.00
CA ASN A 65 11.22 -5.82 -11.94
C ASN A 65 10.96 -6.41 -10.55
N PHE A 66 11.88 -7.25 -10.07
CA PHE A 66 11.76 -7.94 -8.78
C PHE A 66 11.63 -7.00 -7.56
N ILE A 67 12.19 -5.79 -7.61
CA ILE A 67 12.03 -4.82 -6.52
C ILE A 67 10.56 -4.40 -6.39
N TYR A 68 9.90 -4.10 -7.52
CA TYR A 68 8.49 -3.74 -7.54
C TYR A 68 7.62 -4.91 -7.09
N LEU A 69 7.90 -6.12 -7.61
CA LEU A 69 7.21 -7.34 -7.22
C LEU A 69 7.34 -7.62 -5.71
N GLY A 70 8.55 -7.49 -5.17
CA GLY A 70 8.83 -7.68 -3.74
C GLY A 70 8.10 -6.65 -2.88
N ALA A 71 8.11 -5.38 -3.27
CA ALA A 71 7.38 -4.33 -2.58
C ALA A 71 5.86 -4.56 -2.60
N LEU A 72 5.31 -4.98 -3.73
CA LEU A 72 3.90 -5.34 -3.87
C LEU A 72 3.55 -6.56 -3.02
N ALA A 73 4.40 -7.59 -3.03
CA ALA A 73 4.21 -8.78 -2.20
C ALA A 73 4.18 -8.45 -0.71
N VAL A 74 5.07 -7.57 -0.25
CA VAL A 74 5.07 -7.07 1.14
C VAL A 74 3.77 -6.31 1.44
N LEU A 75 3.33 -5.43 0.54
CA LEU A 75 2.07 -4.71 0.71
C LEU A 75 0.88 -5.67 0.83
N VAL A 76 0.79 -6.68 -0.03
CA VAL A 76 -0.26 -7.72 0.02
C VAL A 76 -0.17 -8.54 1.31
N ALA A 77 1.04 -8.92 1.73
CA ALA A 77 1.24 -9.65 2.98
C ALA A 77 0.72 -8.84 4.18
N TYR A 78 1.03 -7.54 4.25
CA TYR A 78 0.49 -6.66 5.28
C TYR A 78 -1.00 -6.37 5.12
N TRP A 79 -1.54 -6.43 3.90
CA TRP A 79 -2.99 -6.31 3.69
C TRP A 79 -3.74 -7.48 4.34
N VAL A 80 -3.21 -8.69 4.20
CA VAL A 80 -3.79 -9.90 4.77
C VAL A 80 -3.54 -9.99 6.27
N THR A 81 -2.31 -9.69 6.72
CA THR A 81 -1.86 -9.94 8.10
C THR A 81 -1.91 -8.71 9.01
N GLY A 82 -1.96 -7.49 8.45
CA GLY A 82 -1.73 -6.25 9.19
C GLY A 82 -2.75 -5.99 10.29
N LYS A 83 -4.04 -6.28 10.04
CA LYS A 83 -5.09 -6.17 11.05
C LYS A 83 -4.85 -7.12 12.23
N TRP A 84 -4.40 -8.34 11.95
CA TRP A 84 -4.07 -9.33 12.98
C TRP A 84 -2.82 -8.93 13.77
N LEU A 85 -1.74 -8.55 13.09
CA LEU A 85 -0.48 -8.11 13.72
C LEU A 85 -0.73 -6.93 14.68
N ILE A 86 -1.42 -5.90 14.21
CA ILE A 86 -1.73 -4.72 15.04
C ILE A 86 -2.60 -5.11 16.24
N GLY A 87 -3.57 -6.00 16.05
CA GLY A 87 -4.40 -6.52 17.15
C GLY A 87 -3.57 -7.28 18.20
N PHE A 88 -2.66 -8.15 17.77
CA PHE A 88 -1.76 -8.90 18.65
C PHE A 88 -0.87 -7.97 19.49
N PHE A 89 -0.24 -6.98 18.86
CA PHE A 89 0.63 -6.04 19.57
C PHE A 89 -0.13 -5.05 20.47
N LYS A 90 -1.37 -4.66 20.11
CA LYS A 90 -2.22 -3.85 21.00
C LYS A 90 -2.61 -4.62 22.25
N LYS A 91 -2.89 -5.92 22.12
CA LYS A 91 -3.24 -6.79 23.25
C LYS A 91 -2.07 -7.02 24.21
N ASN A 92 -0.84 -7.13 23.70
CA ASN A 92 0.35 -7.39 24.52
C ASN A 92 0.98 -6.12 25.16
N LYS A 93 0.39 -4.93 24.94
CA LYS A 93 0.80 -3.68 25.59
C LYS A 93 -0.11 -3.30 26.78
N GLN A 94 -1.14 -4.09 27.07
CA GLN A 94 -1.98 -3.98 28.26
C GLN A 94 -1.54 -5.00 29.31
#